data_AF-A0A174SIY0-F1
#
_entry.id   AF-A0A174SIY0-F1
#
_cell.length_a   1.000
_cell.length_b   1.000
_cell.length_c   1.000
_cell.angle_alpha   90.00
_cell.angle_beta   90.00
_cell.angle_gamma   90.00
#
_symmetry.space_group_name_H-M   'P 1'
#
loop_
_entity.id
_entity.type
_entity.pdbx_description
1 polymer ?
#
loop_
_entity_poly.entity_id
_entity_poly.type
_entity_poly.pdbx_seq_one_letter_code
_entity_poly.pdbx_strand_id
1 'polypeptide(L)'
;MSKNSEDISPELKELLYYMEHTTEEISCSTSRLQEIKNHVNIVKSSEEIGVKYMQEWEEKILEKRKARAEGLAEGRAEGETFRLIQLIKKKIQKSKSFIQIADELEEEPDNIQSLYECISQNINLTTEEIYKIYISPDKTED
;
A
#
# COMPACT_ATOMS: atom_id res chain seq x y z
N MET A 1 48.15 40.91 -23.41
CA MET A 1 48.34 39.51 -23.80
C MET A 1 46.98 38.87 -23.90
N SER A 2 46.46 38.63 -25.10
CA SER A 2 45.35 37.69 -25.36
C SER A 2 45.45 37.24 -26.82
N LYS A 3 46.30 36.25 -27.07
CA LYS A 3 46.31 35.49 -28.33
C LYS A 3 45.50 34.24 -28.05
N ASN A 4 44.23 34.20 -28.47
CA ASN A 4 43.39 33.00 -28.47
C ASN A 4 42.18 33.17 -29.43
N SER A 5 42.33 33.88 -30.54
CA SER A 5 41.18 34.19 -31.43
C SER A 5 41.19 33.50 -32.80
N GLU A 6 42.17 32.66 -33.15
CA GLU A 6 42.28 32.16 -34.54
C GLU A 6 42.35 30.63 -34.74
N ASP A 7 42.31 29.78 -33.71
CA ASP A 7 42.46 28.32 -33.93
C ASP A 7 41.45 27.44 -33.16
N ILE A 8 40.29 27.98 -32.82
CA ILE A 8 39.22 27.16 -32.23
C ILE A 8 38.40 26.54 -33.36
N SER A 9 38.64 25.25 -33.62
CA SER A 9 37.89 24.44 -34.57
C SER A 9 36.37 24.65 -34.39
N PRO A 10 35.60 24.84 -35.47
CA PRO A 10 34.15 25.02 -35.39
C PRO A 10 33.47 23.86 -34.64
N GLU A 11 34.03 22.65 -34.71
CA GLU A 11 33.59 21.48 -33.96
C GLU A 11 33.68 21.67 -32.44
N LEU A 12 34.72 22.36 -31.95
CA LEU A 12 34.90 22.63 -30.52
C LEU A 12 33.90 23.67 -30.01
N LYS A 13 33.55 24.66 -30.84
CA LYS A 13 32.49 25.63 -30.50
C LYS A 13 31.13 24.95 -30.43
N GLU A 14 30.82 24.07 -31.38
CA GLU A 14 29.58 23.28 -31.36
C GLU A 14 29.52 22.33 -30.15
N LEU A 15 30.63 21.70 -29.78
CA LEU A 15 30.70 20.86 -28.58
C LEU A 15 30.41 21.65 -27.30
N LEU A 16 31.07 22.81 -27.13
CA LEU A 16 30.88 23.67 -25.96
C LEU A 16 29.43 24.17 -25.88
N TYR A 17 28.86 24.57 -27.01
CA TYR A 17 27.46 24.99 -27.09
C TYR A 17 26.49 23.86 -26.72
N TYR A 18 26.74 22.63 -27.20
CA TYR A 18 25.96 21.44 -26.86
C TYR A 18 26.04 21.08 -25.36
N MET A 19 27.22 21.22 -24.73
CA MET A 19 27.39 20.99 -23.29
C MET A 19 26.70 22.07 -22.42
N GLU A 20 26.57 23.29 -22.93
CA GLU A 20 25.88 24.38 -22.24
C GLU A 20 24.34 24.24 -22.34
N HIS A 21 23.85 23.60 -23.41
CA HIS A 21 22.41 23.51 -23.74
C HIS A 21 21.93 22.04 -23.86
N THR A 22 22.39 21.15 -22.98
CA THR A 22 22.16 19.68 -23.03
C THR A 22 20.71 19.19 -23.10
N THR A 23 19.72 20.10 -23.09
CA THR A 23 18.28 19.85 -23.17
C THR A 23 17.61 20.29 -24.49
N GLU A 24 18.32 20.94 -25.41
CA GLU A 24 17.76 21.39 -26.70
C GLU A 24 18.15 20.46 -27.87
N GLU A 25 17.24 20.31 -28.86
CA GLU A 25 17.52 19.59 -30.11
C GLU A 25 18.49 20.38 -31.00
N ILE A 26 19.76 20.37 -30.63
CA ILE A 26 20.81 21.01 -31.43
C ILE A 26 21.13 20.07 -32.62
N SER A 27 21.13 20.64 -33.82
CA SER A 27 21.55 19.99 -35.06
C SER A 27 23.08 19.86 -35.07
N CYS A 28 23.60 18.66 -34.85
CA CYS A 28 25.04 18.40 -34.87
C CYS A 28 25.54 18.20 -36.32
N SER A 29 26.51 19.02 -36.72
CA SER A 29 27.07 19.06 -38.09
C SER A 29 28.08 17.94 -38.37
N THR A 30 28.72 17.38 -37.32
CA THR A 30 29.82 16.41 -37.45
C THR A 30 29.46 15.01 -36.91
N SER A 31 30.03 13.97 -37.52
CA SER A 31 29.80 12.57 -37.13
C SER A 31 30.15 12.29 -35.66
N ARG A 32 31.22 12.90 -35.13
CA ARG A 32 31.65 12.74 -33.74
C ARG A 32 30.66 13.33 -32.75
N LEU A 33 30.06 14.48 -33.07
CA LEU A 33 29.04 15.09 -32.21
C LEU A 33 27.71 14.32 -32.25
N GLN A 34 27.39 13.68 -33.37
CA GLN A 34 26.23 12.78 -33.45
C GLN A 34 26.43 11.51 -32.60
N GLU A 35 27.63 10.92 -32.60
CA GLU A 35 27.97 9.79 -31.71
C GLU A 35 27.85 10.17 -30.23
N ILE A 36 28.37 11.35 -29.84
CA ILE A 36 28.24 11.88 -28.48
C ILE A 36 26.77 12.09 -28.10
N LYS A 37 25.98 12.71 -28.99
CA LYS A 37 24.53 12.92 -28.78
C LYS A 37 23.79 11.60 -28.59
N ASN A 38 24.10 10.58 -29.40
CA ASN A 38 23.51 9.26 -29.29
C ASN A 38 23.86 8.58 -27.96
N HIS A 39 25.12 8.65 -27.54
CA HIS A 39 25.54 8.12 -26.23
C HIS A 39 24.86 8.83 -25.06
N VAL A 40 24.73 10.15 -25.11
CA VAL A 40 24.01 10.94 -24.08
C VAL A 40 22.54 10.53 -24.02
N ASN A 41 21.87 10.34 -25.16
CA ASN A 41 20.48 9.89 -25.21
C ASN A 41 20.30 8.46 -24.66
N ILE A 42 21.26 7.55 -24.91
CA ILE A 42 21.26 6.20 -24.34
C ILE A 42 21.43 6.25 -22.82
N VAL A 43 22.32 7.09 -22.31
CA VAL A 43 22.54 7.24 -20.85
C VAL A 43 21.34 7.90 -20.17
N LYS A 44 20.76 8.95 -20.76
CA LYS A 44 19.55 9.61 -20.23
C LYS A 44 18.35 8.67 -20.19
N SER A 45 18.12 7.92 -21.27
CA SER A 45 17.06 6.90 -21.29
C SER A 45 17.33 5.78 -20.28
N SER A 46 18.60 5.39 -20.07
CA SER A 46 18.98 4.42 -19.03
C SER A 46 18.74 4.94 -17.60
N GLU A 47 18.91 6.23 -17.33
CA GLU A 47 18.65 6.85 -16.02
C GLU A 47 17.15 6.97 -15.77
N GLU A 48 16.37 7.37 -16.78
CA GLU A 48 14.90 7.41 -16.72
C GLU A 48 14.30 6.02 -16.50
N ILE A 49 14.89 4.99 -17.13
CA ILE A 49 14.58 3.59 -16.86
C ILE A 49 14.90 3.22 -15.41
N GLY A 50 16.05 3.66 -14.87
CA GLY A 50 16.44 3.44 -13.47
C GLY A 50 15.50 4.11 -12.45
N VAL A 51 15.06 5.35 -12.73
CA VAL A 51 14.09 6.09 -11.90
C VAL A 51 12.74 5.40 -11.94
N LYS A 52 12.28 4.96 -13.11
CA LYS A 52 11.05 4.19 -13.26
C LYS A 52 11.10 2.88 -12.46
N TYR A 53 12.21 2.15 -12.52
CA TYR A 53 12.40 0.94 -11.69
C TYR A 53 12.43 1.25 -10.19
N MET A 54 12.98 2.39 -9.78
CA MET A 54 12.99 2.81 -8.37
C MET A 54 11.57 3.14 -7.88
N GLN A 55 10.79 3.86 -8.68
CA GLN A 55 9.39 4.17 -8.39
C GLN A 55 8.53 2.90 -8.30
N GLU A 56 8.65 2.00 -9.29
CA GLU A 56 7.93 0.72 -9.28
C GLU A 56 8.34 -0.16 -8.08
N TRP A 57 9.61 -0.12 -7.69
CA TRP A 57 10.11 -0.83 -6.52
C TRP A 57 9.57 -0.23 -5.20
N GLU A 58 9.54 1.10 -5.09
CA GLU A 58 8.97 1.82 -3.94
C GLU A 58 7.48 1.53 -3.80
N GLU A 59 6.71 1.62 -4.90
CA GLU A 59 5.28 1.28 -4.92
C GLU A 59 5.05 -0.18 -4.48
N LYS A 60 5.82 -1.12 -5.01
CA LYS A 60 5.71 -2.54 -4.65
C LYS A 60 6.05 -2.83 -3.19
N ILE A 61 7.00 -2.09 -2.62
CA ILE A 61 7.32 -2.17 -1.19
C ILE A 61 6.20 -1.56 -0.34
N LEU A 62 5.63 -0.43 -0.77
CA LEU A 62 4.52 0.24 -0.09
C LEU A 62 3.27 -0.66 -0.08
N GLU A 63 2.95 -1.27 -1.21
CA GLU A 63 1.82 -2.17 -1.39
C GLU A 63 1.96 -3.44 -0.52
N LYS A 64 3.17 -4.03 -0.47
CA LYS A 64 3.48 -5.14 0.45
C LYS A 64 3.40 -4.76 1.93
N ARG A 65 3.63 -3.50 2.28
CA ARG A 65 3.50 -3.01 3.67
C ARG A 65 2.04 -2.74 4.01
N LYS A 66 1.27 -2.16 3.08
CA LYS A 66 -0.16 -1.91 3.22
C LYS A 66 -0.94 -3.22 3.38
N ALA A 67 -0.71 -4.21 2.52
CA ALA A 67 -1.36 -5.53 2.62
C ALA A 67 -1.05 -6.27 3.94
N ARG A 68 0.17 -6.10 4.49
CA ARG A 68 0.53 -6.67 5.81
C ARG A 68 -0.09 -5.91 6.98
N ALA A 69 -0.22 -4.59 6.88
CA ALA A 69 -0.86 -3.78 7.90
C ALA A 69 -2.37 -4.04 7.95
N GLU A 70 -3.02 -4.14 6.78
CA GLU A 70 -4.43 -4.46 6.64
C GLU A 70 -4.74 -5.88 7.14
N GLY A 71 -3.97 -6.89 6.72
CA GLY A 71 -4.14 -8.26 7.22
C GLY A 71 -3.86 -8.44 8.72
N LEU A 72 -2.99 -7.62 9.31
CA LEU A 72 -2.77 -7.62 10.77
C LEU A 72 -3.90 -6.92 11.55
N ALA A 73 -4.48 -5.85 10.98
CA ALA A 73 -5.60 -5.14 11.59
C ALA A 73 -6.88 -5.97 11.53
N GLU A 74 -7.17 -6.57 10.37
CA GLU A 74 -8.32 -7.45 10.17
C GLU A 74 -8.21 -8.70 11.06
N GLY A 75 -7.07 -9.39 11.06
CA GLY A 75 -6.88 -10.56 11.94
C GLY A 75 -6.95 -10.25 13.45
N ARG A 76 -6.67 -9.01 13.88
CA ARG A 76 -6.84 -8.60 15.28
C ARG A 76 -8.31 -8.36 15.61
N ALA A 77 -9.04 -7.64 14.75
CA ALA A 77 -10.46 -7.37 14.94
C ALA A 77 -11.28 -8.68 14.92
N GLU A 78 -10.97 -9.59 13.98
CA GLU A 78 -11.58 -10.93 13.94
C GLU A 78 -11.30 -11.72 15.22
N GLY A 79 -10.07 -11.69 15.73
CA GLY A 79 -9.68 -12.37 16.96
C GLY A 79 -10.37 -11.84 18.22
N GLU A 80 -10.56 -10.52 18.32
CA GLU A 80 -11.29 -9.90 19.42
C GLU A 80 -12.78 -10.29 19.40
N THR A 81 -13.40 -10.24 18.22
CA THR A 81 -14.81 -10.63 18.05
C THR A 81 -15.02 -12.11 18.35
N PHE A 82 -14.12 -12.98 17.86
CA PHE A 82 -14.15 -14.41 18.14
C PHE A 82 -14.01 -14.72 19.64
N ARG A 83 -13.09 -14.01 20.32
CA ARG A 83 -12.90 -14.12 21.77
C ARG A 83 -14.17 -13.70 22.52
N LEU A 84 -14.81 -12.61 22.09
CA LEU A 84 -16.05 -12.11 22.70
C LEU A 84 -17.18 -13.14 22.56
N ILE A 85 -17.36 -13.72 21.37
CA ILE A 85 -18.34 -14.79 21.12
C ILE A 85 -18.09 -15.99 22.04
N GLN A 86 -16.83 -16.43 22.17
CA GLN A 86 -16.48 -17.54 23.06
C GLN A 86 -16.81 -17.23 24.53
N LEU A 87 -16.51 -16.02 25.00
CA LEU A 87 -16.77 -15.62 26.37
C LEU A 87 -18.27 -15.58 26.65
N ILE A 88 -19.06 -14.89 25.81
CA ILE A 88 -20.51 -14.79 25.97
C ILE A 88 -21.15 -16.19 25.93
N LYS A 89 -20.79 -17.02 24.95
CA LYS A 89 -21.25 -18.42 24.84
C LYS A 89 -21.00 -19.20 26.13
N LYS A 90 -19.78 -19.12 26.67
CA LYS A 90 -19.41 -19.81 27.91
C LYS A 90 -20.20 -19.30 29.12
N LYS A 91 -20.57 -18.02 29.16
CA LYS A 91 -21.31 -17.43 30.27
C LYS A 91 -22.80 -17.75 30.21
N ILE A 92 -23.38 -17.80 28.99
CA ILE A 92 -24.74 -18.31 28.75
C ILE A 92 -24.85 -19.78 29.18
N GLN A 93 -23.86 -20.61 28.83
CA GLN A 93 -23.81 -22.01 29.26
C GLN A 93 -23.67 -22.18 30.79
N LYS A 94 -23.17 -21.15 31.49
CA LYS A 94 -23.12 -21.09 32.96
C LYS A 94 -24.39 -20.48 33.56
N SER A 95 -25.43 -20.26 32.76
CA SER A 95 -26.71 -19.67 33.16
C SER A 95 -26.57 -18.29 33.83
N LYS A 96 -25.58 -17.49 33.39
CA LYS A 96 -25.46 -16.10 33.84
C LYS A 96 -26.47 -15.22 33.11
N SER A 97 -27.00 -14.22 33.81
CA SER A 97 -27.91 -13.25 33.20
C SER A 97 -27.17 -12.31 32.25
N PHE A 98 -27.87 -11.77 31.26
CA PHE A 98 -27.33 -10.82 30.28
C PHE A 98 -26.60 -9.63 30.94
N ILE A 99 -27.22 -9.02 31.96
CA ILE A 99 -26.64 -7.89 32.71
C ILE A 99 -25.32 -8.30 33.39
N GLN A 100 -25.26 -9.46 34.03
CA GLN A 100 -24.02 -9.96 34.64
C GLN A 100 -22.95 -10.28 33.60
N ILE A 101 -23.34 -10.66 32.38
CA ILE A 101 -22.40 -10.93 31.29
C ILE A 101 -21.79 -9.62 30.81
N ALA A 102 -22.60 -8.58 30.61
CA ALA A 102 -22.13 -7.23 30.27
C ALA A 102 -21.16 -6.70 31.32
N ASP A 103 -21.56 -6.73 32.60
CA ASP A 103 -20.72 -6.29 33.73
C ASP A 103 -19.40 -7.07 33.80
N GLU A 104 -19.41 -8.39 33.61
CA GLU A 104 -18.20 -9.22 33.64
C GLU A 104 -17.30 -9.08 32.41
N LEU A 105 -17.84 -8.54 31.32
CA LEU A 105 -17.10 -8.23 30.10
C LEU A 105 -16.58 -6.79 30.09
N GLU A 106 -16.97 -5.97 31.08
CA GLU A 106 -16.69 -4.52 31.11
C GLU A 106 -17.19 -3.81 29.84
N GLU A 107 -18.26 -4.33 29.23
CA GLU A 107 -18.89 -3.81 28.02
C GLU A 107 -20.28 -3.25 28.33
N GLU A 108 -20.73 -2.27 27.55
CA GLU A 108 -22.11 -1.78 27.70
C GLU A 108 -23.10 -2.85 27.23
N PRO A 109 -24.22 -3.06 27.94
CA PRO A 109 -25.25 -4.02 27.56
C PRO A 109 -25.73 -3.80 26.12
N ASP A 110 -25.91 -2.55 25.71
CA ASP A 110 -26.35 -2.18 24.36
C ASP A 110 -25.34 -2.64 23.28
N ASN A 111 -24.03 -2.58 23.57
CA ASN A 111 -22.99 -2.96 22.61
C ASN A 111 -22.94 -4.47 22.37
N ILE A 112 -23.24 -5.29 23.37
CA ILE A 112 -23.21 -6.75 23.26
C ILE A 112 -24.59 -7.37 23.01
N GLN A 113 -25.67 -6.58 22.97
CA GLN A 113 -27.04 -7.09 22.84
C GLN A 113 -27.22 -7.92 21.57
N SER A 114 -26.88 -7.36 20.40
CA SER A 114 -27.01 -8.06 19.12
C SER A 114 -26.19 -9.34 19.07
N LEU A 115 -24.98 -9.31 19.65
CA LEU A 115 -24.10 -10.46 19.71
C LEU A 115 -24.65 -11.55 20.65
N TYR A 116 -25.16 -11.15 21.82
CA TYR A 116 -25.79 -12.03 22.79
C TYR A 116 -27.02 -12.73 22.22
N GLU A 117 -27.90 -11.99 21.53
CA GLU A 117 -29.08 -12.56 20.86
C GLU A 117 -28.66 -13.59 19.81
N CYS A 118 -27.68 -13.26 18.97
CA CYS A 118 -27.14 -14.17 17.96
C CYS A 118 -26.60 -15.47 18.59
N ILE A 119 -25.83 -15.36 19.67
CA ILE A 119 -25.26 -16.52 20.39
C ILE A 119 -26.35 -17.33 21.08
N SER A 120 -27.33 -16.67 21.70
CA SER A 120 -28.42 -17.32 22.41
C SER A 120 -29.27 -18.17 21.45
N GLN A 121 -29.51 -17.68 20.23
CA GLN A 121 -30.21 -18.43 19.19
C GLN A 121 -29.36 -19.57 18.60
N ASN A 122 -28.03 -19.42 18.60
CA ASN A 122 -27.08 -20.33 17.96
C ASN A 122 -26.14 -21.03 18.95
N ILE A 123 -26.56 -21.27 20.19
CA ILE A 123 -25.68 -21.75 21.27
C ILE A 123 -25.02 -23.11 20.97
N ASN A 124 -25.67 -23.91 20.13
CA ASN A 124 -25.21 -25.23 19.70
C ASN A 124 -24.16 -25.16 18.58
N LEU A 125 -24.05 -24.05 17.85
CA LEU A 125 -23.10 -23.86 16.77
C LEU A 125 -21.70 -23.53 17.29
N THR A 126 -20.69 -23.74 16.45
CA THR A 126 -19.32 -23.35 16.75
C THR A 126 -19.16 -21.83 16.73
N THR A 127 -18.12 -21.31 17.40
CA THR A 127 -17.82 -19.87 17.43
C THR A 127 -17.61 -19.32 16.02
N GLU A 128 -17.03 -20.10 15.10
CA GLU A 128 -16.84 -19.71 13.69
C GLU A 128 -18.16 -19.55 12.94
N GLU A 129 -19.10 -20.46 13.14
CA GLU A 129 -20.43 -20.39 12.53
C GLU A 129 -21.22 -19.21 13.07
N ILE A 130 -21.19 -18.98 14.38
CA ILE A 130 -21.82 -17.82 15.01
C ILE A 130 -21.19 -16.52 14.50
N TYR A 131 -19.86 -16.46 14.42
CA TYR A 131 -19.15 -15.30 13.88
C TYR A 131 -19.61 -15.00 12.46
N LYS A 132 -19.67 -16.01 11.58
CA LYS A 132 -20.17 -15.87 10.20
C LYS A 132 -21.59 -15.33 10.13
N ILE A 133 -22.49 -15.80 11.00
CA ILE A 133 -23.87 -15.31 11.07
C ILE A 133 -23.88 -13.84 11.53
N TYR A 134 -23.09 -13.51 12.54
CA TYR A 134 -23.02 -12.16 13.09
C TYR A 134 -22.46 -11.13 12.10
N ILE A 135 -21.43 -11.47 11.32
CA ILE A 135 -20.87 -10.60 10.27
C ILE A 135 -21.67 -10.62 8.97
N SER A 136 -22.62 -11.55 8.83
CA SER A 136 -23.52 -11.65 7.66
C SER A 136 -24.97 -11.33 8.04
N PRO A 137 -25.28 -10.18 8.66
CA PRO A 137 -26.65 -9.84 8.99
C PRO A 137 -27.52 -9.61 7.73
N ASP A 138 -26.91 -9.37 6.57
CA ASP A 138 -27.59 -9.13 5.29
C ASP A 138 -27.13 -10.08 4.16
N LYS A 139 -27.91 -11.13 3.95
CA LYS A 139 -28.17 -11.70 2.62
C LYS A 139 -29.66 -11.90 2.37
N THR A 140 -30.49 -11.03 2.94
CA THR A 140 -31.92 -11.02 2.67
C THR A 140 -32.44 -9.58 2.66
N GLU A 141 -32.94 -9.19 1.47
CA GLU A 141 -33.80 -8.03 1.14
C GLU A 141 -33.00 -6.76 0.78
N ASP A 142 -32.85 -6.31 -0.48
CA ASP A 142 -33.65 -6.39 -1.72
C ASP A 142 -32.73 -6.48 -2.97
#